data_AF-A0A504J5P1-F1
#
_entry.id   AF-A0A504J5P1-F1
#
_cell.length_a   1.000
_cell.length_b   1.000
_cell.length_c   1.000
_cell.angle_alpha   90.00
_cell.angle_beta   90.00
_cell.angle_gamma   90.00
#
_symmetry.space_group_name_H-M   'P 1'
#
loop_
_entity.id
_entity.type
_entity.pdbx_description
1 polymer ?
#
loop_
_entity_poly.entity_id
_entity_poly.type
_entity_poly.pdbx_seq_one_letter_code
_entity_poly.pdbx_strand_id
1 'polypeptide(L)'
;MREDFALHYADRRAKERGYDAYRIVYREFVIPAMGSLKFQAYNELWLVTHIDWGLMVKSDYGRYDHWYTKEIRENAHEHGDRIEIVNTRKYQRKIRFLQVILKTNTDDGSKT
;
A
#
# COMPACT_ATOMS: atom_id res chain seq x y z
N MET A 1 -1.44 3.43 9.38
CA MET A 1 -0.09 3.31 9.98
C MET A 1 0.54 4.71 10.08
N ARG A 2 1.30 5.06 11.13
CA ARG A 2 2.02 6.35 11.13
C ARG A 2 3.18 6.30 10.12
N GLU A 3 3.53 7.43 9.53
CA GLU A 3 4.50 7.48 8.41
C GLU A 3 5.92 7.10 8.83
N ASP A 4 6.37 7.55 10.01
CA ASP A 4 7.65 7.18 10.62
C ASP A 4 7.77 5.66 10.80
N PHE A 5 6.73 5.04 11.36
CA PHE A 5 6.68 3.59 11.48
C PHE A 5 6.65 2.90 10.11
N ALA A 6 5.92 3.45 9.13
CA ALA A 6 5.85 2.89 7.78
C ALA A 6 7.22 2.85 7.08
N LEU A 7 8.06 3.86 7.30
CA LEU A 7 9.43 3.90 6.76
C LEU A 7 10.31 2.80 7.37
N HIS A 8 10.30 2.64 8.69
CA HIS A 8 11.04 1.57 9.36
C HIS A 8 10.50 0.18 8.99
N TYR A 9 9.19 0.05 8.88
CA TYR A 9 8.54 -1.19 8.46
C TYR A 9 8.91 -1.56 7.01
N ALA A 10 8.95 -0.58 6.10
CA ALA A 10 9.35 -0.79 4.72
C ALA A 10 10.78 -1.37 4.60
N ASP A 11 11.75 -0.79 5.31
CA ASP A 11 13.14 -1.29 5.32
C ASP A 11 13.20 -2.75 5.79
N ARG A 12 12.54 -3.04 6.90
CA ARG A 12 12.48 -4.40 7.46
C ARG A 12 11.85 -5.38 6.47
N ARG A 13 10.71 -5.02 5.86
CA ARG A 13 9.99 -5.91 4.92
C ARG A 13 10.74 -6.13 3.62
N ALA A 14 11.48 -5.14 3.12
CA ALA A 14 12.35 -5.31 1.96
C ALA A 14 13.44 -6.35 2.25
N LYS A 15 14.12 -6.23 3.40
CA LYS A 15 15.16 -7.17 3.84
C LYS A 15 14.62 -8.58 4.08
N GLU A 16 13.45 -8.72 4.72
CA GLU A 16 12.78 -10.01 4.91
C GLU A 16 12.44 -10.71 3.59
N ARG A 17 12.26 -9.96 2.50
CA ARG A 17 12.03 -10.47 1.14
C ARG A 17 13.31 -10.68 0.34
N GLY A 18 14.49 -10.46 0.95
CA GLY A 18 15.79 -10.64 0.31
C GLY A 18 16.24 -9.48 -0.57
N TYR A 19 15.68 -8.28 -0.37
CA TYR A 19 16.04 -7.09 -1.13
C TYR A 19 16.87 -6.12 -0.28
N ASP A 20 18.08 -5.82 -0.77
CA ASP A 20 18.98 -4.83 -0.16
C ASP A 20 18.73 -3.41 -0.68
N ALA A 21 18.11 -3.28 -1.85
CA ALA A 21 17.79 -2.02 -2.48
C ALA A 21 16.29 -1.91 -2.78
N TYR A 22 15.72 -0.76 -2.46
CA TYR A 22 14.33 -0.45 -2.76
C TYR A 22 14.15 1.06 -2.93
N ARG A 23 13.05 1.46 -3.53
CA ARG A 23 12.65 2.86 -3.66
C ARG A 23 11.32 3.08 -2.96
N ILE A 24 11.21 4.19 -2.24
CA ILE A 24 9.95 4.64 -1.66
C ILE A 24 9.31 5.72 -2.52
N VAL A 25 7.99 5.63 -2.71
CA VAL A 25 7.17 6.64 -3.38
C VAL A 25 5.89 6.88 -2.58
N TYR A 26 5.59 8.15 -2.29
CA TYR A 26 4.31 8.53 -1.70
C TYR A 26 3.22 8.58 -2.75
N ARG A 27 2.08 7.94 -2.49
CA ARG A 27 0.93 7.90 -3.39
C ARG A 27 -0.33 8.35 -2.65
N GLU A 28 -1.08 9.25 -3.26
CA GLU A 28 -2.45 9.59 -2.83
C GLU A 28 -3.39 9.25 -3.98
N PHE A 29 -4.51 8.59 -3.64
CA PHE A 29 -5.61 8.36 -4.58
C PHE A 29 -6.89 8.97 -4.05
N VAL A 30 -7.65 9.60 -4.96
CA VAL A 30 -9.01 10.05 -4.73
C VAL A 30 -9.95 9.06 -5.41
N ILE A 31 -10.75 8.35 -4.62
CA ILE A 31 -11.69 7.36 -5.10
C ILE A 31 -13.07 8.02 -5.25
N PRO A 32 -13.67 8.04 -6.46
CA PRO A 32 -15.00 8.59 -6.68
C PRO A 32 -16.06 7.99 -5.76
N ALA A 33 -17.16 8.71 -5.57
CA ALA A 33 -18.32 8.20 -4.85
C ALA A 33 -18.82 6.89 -5.49
N MET A 34 -19.05 5.86 -4.66
CA MET A 34 -19.43 4.51 -5.12
C MET A 34 -18.47 3.88 -6.16
N GLY A 35 -17.26 4.42 -6.30
CA GLY A 35 -16.29 4.01 -7.30
C GLY A 35 -15.29 2.97 -6.80
N SER A 36 -14.48 2.46 -7.72
CA SER A 36 -13.34 1.61 -7.39
C SER A 36 -12.10 1.95 -8.23
N LEU A 37 -10.94 1.62 -7.69
CA LEU A 37 -9.64 1.68 -8.37
C LEU A 37 -8.99 0.30 -8.26
N LYS A 38 -8.47 -0.21 -9.38
CA LYS A 38 -7.76 -1.47 -9.44
C LYS A 38 -6.42 -1.27 -10.13
N PHE A 39 -5.37 -1.85 -9.58
CA PHE A 39 -4.06 -1.81 -10.18
C PHE A 39 -3.23 -3.02 -9.72
N GLN A 40 -2.15 -3.24 -10.46
CA GLN A 40 -1.23 -4.34 -10.24
C GLN A 40 0.06 -3.81 -9.62
N ALA A 41 0.49 -4.46 -8.55
CA ALA A 41 1.63 -4.11 -7.71
C ALA A 41 2.64 -5.27 -7.67
N TYR A 42 3.13 -5.66 -8.84
CA TYR A 42 4.11 -6.75 -8.94
C TYR A 42 5.43 -6.34 -8.31
N ASN A 43 5.95 -7.16 -7.40
CA ASN A 43 7.20 -6.89 -6.69
C ASN A 43 7.21 -5.55 -5.93
N GLU A 44 6.04 -5.12 -5.46
CA GLU A 44 5.87 -3.90 -4.71
C GLU A 44 5.15 -4.19 -3.40
N LEU A 45 5.44 -3.38 -2.37
CA LEU A 45 4.66 -3.31 -1.14
C LEU A 45 3.92 -1.98 -1.09
N TRP A 46 2.68 -2.02 -0.65
CA TRP A 46 1.84 -0.85 -0.51
C TRP A 46 1.36 -0.74 0.93
N LEU A 47 1.95 0.21 1.67
CA LEU A 47 1.66 0.42 3.09
C LEU A 47 0.66 1.55 3.25
N VAL A 48 -0.52 1.28 3.81
CA VAL A 48 -1.58 2.29 4.04
C VAL A 48 -1.17 3.21 5.19
N THR A 49 -0.86 4.46 4.87
CA THR A 49 -0.51 5.50 5.86
C THR A 49 -1.74 6.30 6.29
N HIS A 50 -2.68 6.54 5.38
CA HIS A 50 -3.96 7.20 5.66
C HIS A 50 -5.08 6.58 4.85
N ILE A 51 -6.27 6.46 5.43
CA ILE A 51 -7.46 5.96 4.74
C ILE A 51 -8.71 6.62 5.31
N ASP A 52 -9.50 7.23 4.45
CA ASP A 52 -10.78 7.78 4.89
C ASP A 52 -11.78 6.65 5.21
N TRP A 53 -12.65 6.92 6.17
CA TRP A 53 -13.76 6.04 6.52
C TRP A 53 -14.66 5.71 5.32
N GLY A 54 -15.01 4.42 5.20
CA GLY A 54 -15.87 3.89 4.14
C GLY A 54 -15.11 3.44 2.89
N LEU A 55 -13.78 3.46 2.93
CA LEU A 55 -12.94 2.75 1.98
C LEU A 55 -12.66 1.31 2.43
N MET A 56 -12.60 0.43 1.45
CA MET A 56 -12.20 -0.95 1.58
C MET A 56 -11.02 -1.19 0.64
N VAL A 57 -9.96 -1.82 1.13
CA VAL A 57 -8.79 -2.21 0.34
C VAL A 57 -8.67 -3.72 0.36
N LYS A 58 -8.52 -4.32 -0.82
CA LYS A 58 -8.31 -5.76 -0.99
C LYS A 58 -7.03 -5.97 -1.78
N SER A 59 -6.32 -7.01 -1.41
CA SER A 59 -5.16 -7.50 -2.11
C SER A 59 -5.05 -9.01 -1.92
N ASP A 60 -4.10 -9.63 -2.61
CA ASP A 60 -3.82 -11.06 -2.39
C ASP A 60 -3.27 -11.31 -0.97
N TYR A 61 -2.78 -10.27 -0.28
CA TYR A 61 -2.31 -10.37 1.11
C TYR A 61 -3.43 -10.27 2.14
N GLY A 62 -4.64 -9.93 1.71
CA GLY A 62 -5.80 -9.80 2.58
C GLY A 62 -6.67 -8.59 2.27
N ARG A 63 -7.69 -8.43 3.12
CA ARG A 63 -8.71 -7.38 3.02
C ARG A 63 -8.70 -6.52 4.28
N TYR A 64 -8.78 -5.21 4.08
CA TYR A 64 -8.94 -4.20 5.10
C TYR A 64 -10.18 -3.35 4.86
N ASP A 65 -11.12 -3.39 5.81
CA ASP A 65 -12.33 -2.59 5.79
C ASP A 65 -12.25 -1.47 6.84
N HIS A 66 -12.15 -0.22 6.41
CA HIS A 66 -12.10 0.91 7.35
C HIS A 66 -13.52 1.38 7.70
N TRP A 67 -14.20 0.60 8.55
CA TRP A 67 -15.58 0.86 8.98
C TRP A 67 -15.69 1.59 10.32
N TYR A 68 -15.12 1.11 11.42
CA TYR A 68 -15.34 1.74 12.75
C TYR A 68 -14.28 1.40 13.82
N THR A 69 -13.21 0.69 13.47
CA THR A 69 -12.31 0.10 14.48
C THR A 69 -11.24 1.08 14.97
N LYS A 70 -11.18 1.22 16.30
CA LYS A 70 -10.17 1.99 17.06
C LYS A 70 -8.79 1.33 17.13
N GLU A 71 -8.67 0.06 16.73
CA GLU A 71 -7.43 -0.71 16.84
C GLU A 71 -6.98 -1.22 15.49
N ILE A 72 -5.72 -0.91 15.18
CA ILE A 72 -5.03 -1.15 13.92
C ILE A 72 -4.10 -2.36 14.11
N ARG A 73 -4.22 -3.37 13.24
CA ARG A 73 -3.22 -4.45 13.11
C ARG A 73 -2.27 -4.12 11.97
N GLU A 74 -0.96 -4.23 12.20
CA GLU A 74 0.08 -3.81 11.25
C GLU A 74 -0.06 -4.49 9.87
N ASN A 75 -0.29 -5.81 9.85
CA ASN A 75 -0.47 -6.58 8.61
C ASN A 75 -1.68 -6.14 7.79
N ALA A 76 -2.69 -5.53 8.41
CA ALA A 76 -3.87 -5.06 7.72
C ALA A 76 -3.62 -3.79 6.90
N HIS A 77 -2.43 -3.19 7.05
CA HIS A 77 -1.99 -2.03 6.29
C HIS A 77 -1.00 -2.37 5.17
N GLU A 78 -0.55 -3.63 5.04
CA GLU A 78 0.31 -4.07 3.94
C GLU A 78 -0.52 -4.71 2.83
N HIS A 79 -0.30 -4.27 1.59
CA HIS A 79 -0.91 -4.83 0.39
C HIS A 79 0.13 -5.05 -0.70
N GLY A 80 -0.13 -5.98 -1.61
CA GLY A 80 0.73 -6.31 -2.75
C GLY A 80 -0.05 -7.04 -3.84
N ASP A 81 0.60 -7.28 -4.98
CA ASP A 81 0.01 -7.96 -6.14
C ASP A 81 -1.24 -7.24 -6.67
N ARG A 82 -2.39 -7.92 -6.76
CA ARG A 82 -3.60 -7.26 -7.30
C ARG A 82 -4.31 -6.45 -6.22
N ILE A 83 -4.22 -5.13 -6.28
CA ILE A 83 -4.86 -4.23 -5.31
C ILE A 83 -6.17 -3.68 -5.88
N GLU A 84 -7.24 -3.79 -5.09
CA GLU A 84 -8.56 -3.21 -5.35
C GLU A 84 -8.98 -2.31 -4.18
N ILE A 85 -9.30 -1.05 -4.49
CA ILE A 85 -9.80 -0.07 -3.53
C ILE A 85 -11.24 0.26 -3.91
N VAL A 86 -12.17 0.12 -2.98
CA VAL A 86 -13.61 0.36 -3.20
C VAL A 86 -14.11 1.40 -2.23
N ASN A 87 -14.79 2.42 -2.75
CA ASN A 87 -15.51 3.40 -1.96
C ASN A 87 -16.97 3.00 -1.80
N THR A 88 -17.38 2.76 -0.56
CA THR A 88 -18.76 2.36 -0.23
C THR A 88 -19.68 3.56 0.09
N ARG A 89 -19.17 4.79 -0.09
CA ARG A 89 -19.84 6.03 0.30
C ARG A 89 -20.26 6.86 -0.91
N LYS A 90 -21.27 7.72 -0.68
CA LYS A 90 -21.83 8.65 -1.67
C LYS A 90 -20.97 9.89 -1.95
N TYR A 91 -19.83 10.01 -1.28
CA TYR A 91 -18.87 11.12 -1.45
C TYR A 91 -17.51 10.56 -1.84
N GLN A 92 -16.71 11.36 -2.53
CA GLN A 92 -15.31 11.01 -2.80
C GLN A 92 -14.53 10.79 -1.50
N ARG A 93 -13.57 9.87 -1.54
CA ARG A 93 -12.75 9.50 -0.39
C ARG A 93 -11.29 9.38 -0.79
N LYS A 94 -10.40 9.63 0.16
CA LYS A 94 -8.96 9.61 -0.04
C LYS A 94 -8.30 8.45 0.68
N ILE A 95 -7.23 7.97 0.06
CA ILE A 95 -6.33 6.99 0.65
C ILE A 95 -4.90 7.34 0.26
N ARG A 96 -3.98 7.15 1.19
CA ARG A 96 -2.55 7.37 0.99
C ARG A 96 -1.78 6.10 1.28
N PHE A 97 -0.79 5.89 0.45
CA PHE A 97 0.14 4.78 0.57
C PHE A 97 1.57 5.28 0.58
N LEU A 98 2.40 4.52 1.26
CA LEU A 98 3.82 4.45 1.01
C LEU A 98 4.06 3.22 0.11
N GLN A 99 4.39 3.47 -1.15
CA GLN A 99 4.74 2.44 -2.13
C GLN A 99 6.23 2.12 -1.98
N VAL A 100 6.56 0.85 -1.77
CA VAL A 100 7.91 0.31 -1.70
C VAL A 100 8.14 -0.52 -2.94
N ILE A 101 9.01 -0.05 -3.82
CA ILE A 101 9.37 -0.72 -5.07
C ILE A 101 10.67 -1.48 -4.81
N LEU A 102 10.59 -2.81 -4.81
CA LEU A 102 11.74 -3.68 -4.53
C LEU A 102 12.61 -3.75 -5.79
N LYS A 103 13.89 -3.42 -5.68
CA LYS A 103 14.82 -3.41 -6.82
C LYS A 103 15.60 -4.70 -6.88
N THR A 104 15.63 -5.34 -8.04
CA THR A 104 16.57 -6.44 -8.30
C THR A 104 17.96 -5.91 -8.65
N ASN A 105 19.01 -6.72 -8.48
CA ASN A 105 20.38 -6.35 -8.90
C ASN A 105 20.50 -6.00 -10.39
N THR A 106 19.53 -6.43 -11.20
CA THR A 106 19.39 -6.11 -12.63
C THR A 106 18.75 -4.75 -12.91
N ASP A 107 18.10 -4.12 -11.93
CA ASP A 107 17.42 -2.82 -12.11
C ASP A 107 18.37 -1.62 -11.93
N ASP A 108 19.54 -1.83 -11.32
CA ASP A 108 20.64 -0.87 -11.38
C ASP A 108 21.33 -1.09 -12.73
N GLY A 109 21.06 -0.19 -13.68
CA GLY A 109 21.56 -0.17 -15.05
C GLY A 109 23.08 -0.03 -15.18
N SER A 110 23.83 -0.90 -14.53
CA SER A 110 25.22 -1.22 -14.81
C SER A 110 25.24 -2.00 -16.11
N LYS A 111 25.22 -1.26 -17.23
CA LYS A 111 25.62 -1.81 -18.53
C LYS A 111 27.00 -2.45 -18.33
N THR A 112 27.07 -3.75 -18.55
CA THR A 112 28.33 -4.44 -18.84
C THR A 112 28.82 -4.01 -20.21
#